data_AF-A0A0W0ZTL9-F1
#
_entry.id   AF-A0A0W0ZTL9-F1
#
_cell.length_a   1.000
_cell.length_b   1.000
_cell.length_c   1.000
_cell.angle_alpha   90.00
_cell.angle_beta   90.00
_cell.angle_gamma   90.00
#
_symmetry.space_group_name_H-M   'P 1'
#
loop_
_entity.id
_entity.type
_entity.pdbx_description
1 polymer ?
#
loop_
_entity_poly.entity_id
_entity_poly.type
_entity_poly.pdbx_seq_one_letter_code
_entity_poly.pdbx_strand_id
1 'polypeptide(L)'
;MRSKATGILSMSPCRRFLLSHLHSNKGLFGQDLPKITHSEHHKLPPVVKAKVKYPELPKRLPSGKDIVHRGMAGLKEAENIAQDGRLGAGRYQKRPLGLNIAEFIFDPTKSRLLLSTSPDPHTVKEYTIGFQLIQAKGTIASMCLPAVYVCPQIVRHIDIEQFEYFQKVLAAEVEMGNRTRLENIFDLAEGNNETTAILGATGDDDWRPLFDTDIHSLMIVQAAGRIWSGFAKADEIETTTIVNPNFRKRIMSLELFSTATGKGTMYEKYIAKMNERALGLGLIDQGSRILTMADVIYLMNSKEYRVTVDTFKATGETIALKGVPKGVRGRELVEFAIARIMDCPEKEQVSEIIDDSTLDASL
;
A
#
# COMPACT_ATOMS: atom_id res chain seq x y z
N MET A 1 3.98 11.29 30.79
CA MET A 1 5.27 11.10 30.09
C MET A 1 5.20 9.81 29.29
N ARG A 2 5.04 9.89 27.96
CA ARG A 2 5.03 8.71 27.09
C ARG A 2 6.39 8.57 26.41
N SER A 3 7.04 7.45 26.68
CA SER A 3 8.24 6.99 25.97
C SER A 3 7.93 6.83 24.49
N LYS A 4 8.58 7.64 23.65
CA LYS A 4 8.64 7.44 22.19
C LYS A 4 9.65 6.34 21.93
N ALA A 5 9.19 5.10 21.85
CA ALA A 5 9.96 4.04 21.22
C ALA A 5 9.89 4.21 19.70
N THR A 6 10.68 5.11 19.13
CA THR A 6 11.15 4.93 17.74
C THR A 6 12.18 3.81 17.78
N GLY A 7 11.69 2.57 17.92
CA GLY A 7 12.52 1.39 17.73
C GLY A 7 13.00 1.41 16.29
N ILE A 8 14.31 1.54 16.09
CA ILE A 8 14.94 1.19 14.82
C ILE A 8 14.61 -0.29 14.62
N LEU A 9 13.70 -0.60 13.69
CA LEU A 9 13.41 -1.99 13.34
C LEU A 9 14.73 -2.61 12.89
N SER A 10 15.22 -3.60 13.64
CA SER A 10 16.44 -4.34 13.27
C SER A 10 16.31 -4.79 11.82
N MET A 11 17.33 -4.50 11.00
CA MET A 11 17.22 -4.71 9.56
C MET A 11 17.20 -6.20 9.22
N SER A 12 16.10 -6.67 8.64
CA SER A 12 15.92 -8.08 8.28
C SER A 12 16.92 -8.53 7.20
N PRO A 13 17.19 -9.84 7.10
CA PRO A 13 18.03 -10.39 6.03
C PRO A 13 17.52 -10.01 4.63
N CYS A 14 16.20 -10.04 4.41
CA CYS A 14 15.59 -9.67 3.13
C CYS A 14 15.85 -8.20 2.78
N ARG A 15 15.74 -7.29 3.76
CA ARG A 15 16.05 -5.85 3.58
C ARG A 15 17.53 -5.61 3.28
N ARG A 16 18.45 -6.23 4.03
CA ARG A 16 19.90 -6.16 3.77
C ARG A 16 20.24 -6.66 2.37
N PHE A 17 19.63 -7.77 1.99
CA PHE A 17 19.87 -8.41 0.71
C PHE A 17 19.33 -7.60 -0.47
N LEU A 18 18.20 -6.91 -0.31
CA LEU A 18 17.74 -5.93 -1.29
C LEU A 18 18.73 -4.77 -1.43
N LEU A 19 19.21 -4.20 -0.32
CA LEU A 19 20.17 -3.08 -0.36
C LEU A 19 21.47 -3.46 -1.09
N SER A 20 21.97 -4.68 -0.93
CA SER A 20 23.15 -5.14 -1.67
C SER A 20 22.89 -5.24 -3.18
N HIS A 21 21.68 -5.59 -3.60
CA HIS A 21 21.28 -5.64 -5.02
C HIS A 21 21.06 -4.25 -5.63
N LEU A 22 20.54 -3.29 -4.86
CA LEU A 22 20.37 -1.92 -5.33
C LEU A 22 21.71 -1.22 -5.56
N HIS A 23 22.77 -1.64 -4.86
CA HIS A 23 24.08 -0.98 -4.83
C HIS A 23 25.23 -1.82 -5.35
N SER A 24 24.96 -2.78 -6.26
CA SER A 24 25.84 -3.88 -6.65
C SER A 24 27.19 -3.52 -7.30
N ASN A 25 27.70 -2.28 -7.23
CA ASN A 25 29.05 -1.91 -7.67
C ASN A 25 29.62 -0.61 -7.07
N LYS A 26 29.08 -0.10 -5.96
CA LYS A 26 29.70 1.00 -5.20
C LYS A 26 29.48 0.75 -3.72
N GLY A 27 30.56 0.60 -2.95
CA GLY A 27 30.47 0.81 -1.50
C GLY A 27 29.83 2.16 -1.26
N LEU A 28 28.71 2.20 -0.53
CA LEU A 28 28.12 3.48 -0.17
C LEU A 28 29.05 4.14 0.84
N PHE A 29 29.68 5.24 0.43
CA PHE A 29 30.36 6.16 1.34
C PHE A 29 31.49 5.58 2.20
N GLY A 30 32.14 4.48 1.80
CA GLY A 30 33.20 3.89 2.65
C GLY A 30 32.74 3.53 4.05
N GLN A 31 31.43 3.39 4.27
CA GLN A 31 30.91 2.84 5.51
C GLN A 31 30.68 1.35 5.28
N ASP A 32 31.41 0.55 6.04
CA ASP A 32 31.17 -0.87 6.16
C ASP A 32 29.68 -1.09 6.42
N LEU A 33 29.00 -1.75 5.48
CA LEU A 33 27.72 -2.40 5.80
C LEU A 33 27.97 -3.20 7.08
N PRO A 34 27.13 -3.09 8.12
CA PRO A 34 27.38 -3.77 9.38
C PRO A 34 27.72 -5.22 9.10
N LYS A 35 28.98 -5.58 9.38
CA LYS A 35 29.50 -6.93 9.18
C LYS A 35 28.57 -7.87 9.92
N ILE A 36 28.26 -8.98 9.27
CA ILE A 36 27.49 -10.08 9.86
C ILE A 36 28.33 -10.60 11.03
N THR A 37 28.12 -10.02 12.21
CA THR A 37 28.50 -10.62 13.48
C THR A 37 27.29 -11.40 13.90
N HIS A 38 27.46 -12.71 14.04
CA HIS A 38 26.48 -13.74 14.34
C HIS A 38 25.92 -14.46 13.10
N SER A 39 26.30 -15.74 13.06
CA SER A 39 25.85 -16.79 12.18
C SER A 39 24.37 -17.05 12.41
N GLU A 40 23.51 -16.31 11.72
CA GLU A 40 22.09 -16.62 11.69
C GLU A 40 21.83 -17.58 10.53
N HIS A 41 21.29 -18.76 10.82
CA HIS A 41 20.84 -19.77 9.84
C HIS A 41 19.57 -19.29 9.10
N HIS A 42 19.62 -18.09 8.52
CA HIS A 42 18.55 -17.55 7.70
C HIS A 42 18.70 -18.06 6.27
N LYS A 43 17.70 -18.80 5.78
CA LYS A 43 17.58 -19.13 4.35
C LYS A 43 17.67 -17.81 3.58
N LEU A 44 18.68 -17.68 2.72
CA LEU A 44 18.80 -16.52 1.84
C LEU A 44 17.47 -16.35 1.07
N PRO A 45 16.97 -15.11 0.91
CA PRO A 45 15.71 -14.90 0.20
C PRO A 45 15.85 -15.44 -1.24
N PRO A 46 14.83 -16.13 -1.78
CA PRO A 46 14.89 -16.63 -3.14
C PRO A 46 15.10 -15.48 -4.13
N VAL A 47 16.09 -15.62 -5.01
CA VAL A 47 16.39 -14.64 -6.07
C VAL A 47 16.15 -15.28 -7.41
N VAL A 48 15.30 -14.64 -8.22
CA VAL A 48 15.06 -15.04 -9.60
C VAL A 48 15.55 -13.93 -10.51
N LYS A 49 16.66 -14.18 -11.22
CA LYS A 49 17.13 -13.34 -12.32
C LYS A 49 16.60 -13.88 -13.63
N ALA A 50 16.08 -13.01 -14.49
CA ALA A 50 15.69 -13.41 -15.84
C ALA A 50 15.72 -12.25 -16.82
N LYS A 51 15.96 -12.60 -18.08
CA LYS A 51 15.63 -11.78 -19.24
C LYS A 51 14.23 -12.16 -19.70
N VAL A 52 13.35 -11.18 -19.84
CA VAL A 52 11.94 -11.42 -20.15
C VAL A 52 11.48 -10.43 -21.20
N LYS A 53 10.52 -10.83 -22.02
CA LYS A 53 9.94 -9.87 -22.96
C LYS A 53 9.09 -8.86 -22.20
N TYR A 54 9.12 -7.60 -22.64
CA TYR A 54 8.38 -6.52 -21.98
C TYR A 54 6.86 -6.78 -21.78
N PRO A 55 6.14 -7.46 -22.71
CA PRO A 55 4.75 -7.86 -22.50
C PRO A 55 4.55 -8.98 -21.47
N GLU A 56 5.59 -9.75 -21.15
CA GLU A 56 5.53 -10.89 -20.25
C GLU A 56 5.79 -10.51 -18.79
N LEU A 57 6.30 -9.30 -18.53
CA LEU A 57 6.57 -8.79 -17.18
C LEU A 57 5.38 -8.96 -16.22
N PRO A 58 4.13 -8.57 -16.58
CA PRO A 58 2.99 -8.68 -15.67
C PRO A 58 2.72 -10.13 -15.24
N LYS A 59 2.98 -11.11 -16.11
CA LYS A 59 2.78 -12.55 -15.83
C LYS A 59 3.75 -13.11 -14.81
N ARG A 60 4.81 -12.37 -14.46
CA ARG A 60 5.82 -12.77 -13.47
C ARG A 60 5.60 -12.16 -12.10
N LEU A 61 4.68 -11.21 -12.00
CA LEU A 61 4.24 -10.69 -10.71
C LEU A 61 3.28 -11.70 -10.08
N PRO A 62 3.27 -11.84 -8.74
CA PRO A 62 2.27 -12.63 -8.07
C PRO A 62 0.87 -12.12 -8.45
N SER A 63 -0.08 -13.03 -8.65
CA SER A 63 -1.46 -12.69 -8.99
C SER A 63 -2.40 -13.15 -7.89
N GLY A 64 -3.51 -12.45 -7.73
CA GLY A 64 -4.54 -12.74 -6.74
C GLY A 64 -5.39 -11.51 -6.49
N LYS A 65 -6.66 -11.69 -6.10
CA LYS A 65 -7.57 -10.56 -5.86
C LYS A 65 -7.10 -9.61 -4.75
N ASP A 66 -6.30 -10.13 -3.82
CA ASP A 66 -5.82 -9.38 -2.65
C ASP A 66 -4.32 -9.08 -2.72
N ILE A 67 -3.75 -9.12 -3.92
CA ILE A 67 -2.39 -8.68 -4.19
C ILE A 67 -2.47 -7.36 -4.92
N VAL A 68 -1.72 -6.38 -4.42
CA VAL A 68 -1.55 -5.08 -5.08
C VAL A 68 -0.09 -4.82 -5.35
N HIS A 69 0.14 -3.98 -6.34
CA HIS A 69 1.45 -3.69 -6.89
C HIS A 69 1.74 -2.20 -6.77
N ARG A 70 3.00 -1.83 -6.55
CA ARG A 70 3.45 -0.45 -6.58
C ARG A 70 4.65 -0.30 -7.49
N GLY A 71 4.50 0.52 -8.52
CA GLY A 71 5.56 0.91 -9.43
C GLY A 71 6.34 2.07 -8.87
N MET A 72 7.65 1.96 -8.90
CA MET A 72 8.55 3.00 -8.43
C MET A 72 9.57 3.29 -9.53
N ALA A 73 9.58 4.54 -9.99
CA ALA A 73 10.60 5.03 -10.90
C ALA A 73 11.94 5.19 -10.15
N GLY A 74 13.02 4.66 -10.72
CA GLY A 74 14.32 4.66 -10.06
C GLY A 74 14.43 3.67 -8.89
N LEU A 75 15.54 3.75 -8.18
CA LEU A 75 15.86 2.86 -7.06
C LEU A 75 15.70 3.54 -5.69
N LYS A 76 15.52 4.86 -5.65
CA LYS A 76 15.60 5.64 -4.40
C LYS A 76 14.45 5.34 -3.45
N GLU A 77 13.25 5.12 -3.98
CA GLU A 77 12.11 4.76 -3.14
C GLU A 77 12.31 3.36 -2.51
N ALA A 78 12.69 2.36 -3.32
CA ALA A 78 13.01 1.02 -2.83
C ALA A 78 14.14 1.03 -1.80
N GLU A 79 15.18 1.84 -1.98
CA GLU A 79 16.25 2.02 -1.00
C GLU A 79 15.72 2.57 0.34
N ASN A 80 14.90 3.62 0.31
CA ASN A 80 14.33 4.20 1.52
C ASN A 80 13.41 3.19 2.24
N ILE A 81 12.63 2.41 1.49
CA ILE A 81 11.77 1.35 2.03
C ILE A 81 12.62 0.26 2.68
N ALA A 82 13.71 -0.17 2.03
CA ALA A 82 14.60 -1.20 2.58
C ALA A 82 15.32 -0.73 3.85
N GLN A 83 15.67 0.57 3.93
CA GLN A 83 16.29 1.16 5.12
C GLN A 83 15.29 1.34 6.27
N ASP A 84 14.10 1.88 6.01
CA ASP A 84 13.09 2.17 7.04
C ASP A 84 12.27 0.93 7.44
N GLY A 85 12.11 -0.03 6.53
CA GLY A 85 11.26 -1.21 6.69
C GLY A 85 9.78 -0.99 6.42
N ARG A 86 9.37 0.17 5.88
CA ARG A 86 7.96 0.51 5.61
C ARG A 86 7.78 1.14 4.23
N LEU A 87 6.66 0.84 3.58
CA LEU A 87 6.24 1.54 2.36
C LEU A 87 5.83 2.99 2.65
N GLY A 88 6.09 3.92 1.71
CA GLY A 88 5.80 5.34 1.95
C GLY A 88 6.75 6.01 2.95
N ALA A 89 7.96 5.48 3.11
CA ALA A 89 9.01 6.05 3.97
C ALA A 89 9.89 7.09 3.24
N GLY A 90 10.76 7.76 4.01
CA GLY A 90 11.81 8.64 3.48
C GLY A 90 11.25 9.95 2.94
N ARG A 91 11.49 10.26 1.65
CA ARG A 91 11.02 11.52 1.04
C ARG A 91 9.51 11.66 1.06
N TYR A 92 8.78 10.55 1.06
CA TYR A 92 7.31 10.53 1.09
C TYR A 92 6.76 11.21 2.34
N GLN A 93 7.40 10.99 3.50
CA GLN A 93 6.97 11.53 4.79
C GLN A 93 7.11 13.06 4.91
N LYS A 94 7.78 13.70 3.94
CA LYS A 94 7.93 15.17 3.85
C LYS A 94 6.73 15.85 3.18
N ARG A 95 5.80 15.09 2.59
CA ARG A 95 4.59 15.63 1.94
C ARG A 95 3.56 16.10 2.98
N PRO A 96 2.55 16.90 2.59
CA PRO A 96 1.49 17.35 3.49
C PRO A 96 0.64 16.19 4.04
N LEU A 97 -0.08 16.44 5.13
CA LEU A 97 -1.00 15.49 5.77
C LEU A 97 -2.39 15.45 5.08
N GLY A 98 -2.44 15.57 3.75
CA GLY A 98 -3.69 15.57 2.99
C GLY A 98 -4.40 14.22 3.02
N LEU A 99 -5.72 14.21 3.19
CA LEU A 99 -6.56 12.99 3.10
C LEU A 99 -7.59 13.08 1.98
N ASN A 100 -7.71 14.21 1.28
CA ASN A 100 -8.68 14.36 0.21
C ASN A 100 -8.30 13.43 -0.96
N ILE A 101 -9.13 12.41 -1.23
CA ILE A 101 -8.81 11.42 -2.26
C ILE A 101 -8.93 12.02 -3.66
N ALA A 102 -9.90 12.92 -3.88
CA ALA A 102 -10.04 13.65 -5.15
C ALA A 102 -8.80 14.52 -5.44
N GLU A 103 -8.28 15.23 -4.43
CA GLU A 103 -7.03 16.00 -4.58
C GLU A 103 -5.82 15.09 -4.84
N PHE A 104 -5.75 13.94 -4.17
CA PHE A 104 -4.64 13.00 -4.31
C PHE A 104 -4.59 12.30 -5.67
N ILE A 105 -5.75 11.93 -6.25
CA ILE A 105 -5.82 11.38 -7.61
C ILE A 105 -5.22 12.36 -8.61
N PHE A 106 -5.52 13.64 -8.42
CA PHE A 106 -5.06 14.71 -9.28
C PHE A 106 -3.58 15.07 -9.07
N ASP A 107 -3.15 15.19 -7.82
CA ASP A 107 -1.77 15.45 -7.45
C ASP A 107 -1.34 14.58 -6.25
N PRO A 108 -0.66 13.44 -6.51
CA PRO A 108 -0.20 12.54 -5.47
C PRO A 108 0.82 13.18 -4.49
N THR A 109 1.39 14.35 -4.80
CA THR A 109 2.34 15.03 -3.90
C THR A 109 1.66 15.73 -2.72
N LYS A 110 0.34 15.89 -2.76
CA LYS A 110 -0.46 16.57 -1.72
C LYS A 110 -0.71 15.73 -0.47
N SER A 111 -0.26 14.47 -0.46
CA SER A 111 -0.42 13.59 0.69
C SER A 111 0.83 12.76 1.00
N ARG A 112 1.16 12.67 2.29
CA ARG A 112 1.98 11.60 2.88
C ARG A 112 1.18 10.47 3.51
N LEU A 113 -0.14 10.64 3.62
CA LEU A 113 -1.06 9.71 4.29
C LEU A 113 -1.78 8.77 3.31
N LEU A 114 -1.70 9.04 2.02
CA LEU A 114 -2.26 8.21 0.96
C LEU A 114 -1.11 7.65 0.14
N LEU A 115 -1.20 6.44 -0.39
CA LEU A 115 -0.18 5.83 -1.24
C LEU A 115 -0.83 5.00 -2.32
N SER A 116 -0.60 5.37 -3.58
CA SER A 116 -1.13 4.64 -4.73
C SER A 116 -0.48 3.26 -4.89
N THR A 117 -1.32 2.25 -5.08
CA THR A 117 -1.00 0.87 -5.47
C THR A 117 -2.03 0.41 -6.50
N SER A 118 -1.79 -0.67 -7.24
CA SER A 118 -2.68 -1.14 -8.28
C SER A 118 -2.92 -2.64 -8.15
N PRO A 119 -4.16 -3.14 -8.18
CA PRO A 119 -4.43 -4.56 -8.33
C PRO A 119 -4.06 -5.06 -9.74
N ASP A 120 -3.98 -4.16 -10.72
CA ASP A 120 -3.59 -4.48 -12.09
C ASP A 120 -2.06 -4.41 -12.25
N PRO A 121 -1.37 -5.54 -12.53
CA PRO A 121 0.06 -5.56 -12.79
C PRO A 121 0.45 -4.83 -14.09
N HIS A 122 -0.50 -4.57 -15.00
CA HIS A 122 -0.26 -3.82 -16.24
C HIS A 122 -0.10 -2.32 -15.99
N THR A 123 -0.84 -1.73 -15.05
CA THR A 123 -0.75 -0.30 -14.68
C THR A 123 0.64 0.03 -14.12
N VAL A 124 1.19 -0.87 -13.31
CA VAL A 124 2.46 -0.67 -12.60
C VAL A 124 3.68 -0.60 -13.53
N LYS A 125 3.59 -1.27 -14.67
CA LYS A 125 4.59 -1.31 -15.73
C LYS A 125 4.91 0.09 -16.29
N GLU A 126 3.92 0.96 -16.39
CA GLU A 126 4.09 2.31 -16.94
C GLU A 126 4.87 3.20 -15.97
N TYR A 127 4.61 3.07 -14.67
CA TYR A 127 5.26 3.84 -13.61
C TYR A 127 6.71 3.44 -13.32
N THR A 128 7.09 2.19 -13.59
CA THR A 128 8.43 1.68 -13.25
C THR A 128 9.51 2.11 -14.25
N ILE A 129 9.18 2.18 -15.54
CA ILE A 129 10.16 2.40 -16.62
C ILE A 129 9.83 3.66 -17.44
N GLY A 130 8.56 4.04 -17.52
CA GLY A 130 8.10 5.13 -18.38
C GLY A 130 8.46 4.93 -19.86
N PHE A 131 7.97 5.81 -20.72
CA PHE A 131 8.34 5.86 -22.14
C PHE A 131 9.75 6.45 -22.34
N GLN A 132 10.75 6.06 -21.53
CA GLN A 132 12.04 6.75 -21.52
C GLN A 132 12.93 6.39 -22.73
N LEU A 133 13.56 7.42 -23.30
CA LEU A 133 14.55 7.31 -24.36
C LEU A 133 15.89 6.71 -23.88
N ILE A 134 16.16 6.72 -22.57
CA ILE A 134 17.42 6.30 -21.95
C ILE A 134 17.18 5.04 -21.09
N GLN A 135 18.24 4.26 -20.85
CA GLN A 135 18.21 3.10 -19.95
C GLN A 135 17.58 3.48 -18.61
N ALA A 136 16.53 2.76 -18.23
CA ALA A 136 15.76 3.04 -17.03
C ALA A 136 15.85 1.85 -16.07
N LYS A 137 16.03 2.18 -14.79
CA LYS A 137 15.89 1.24 -13.67
C LYS A 137 14.70 1.65 -12.85
N GLY A 138 13.89 0.69 -12.46
CA GLY A 138 12.80 0.88 -11.53
C GLY A 138 12.58 -0.33 -10.67
N THR A 139 11.61 -0.24 -9.78
CA THR A 139 11.21 -1.35 -8.91
C THR A 139 9.70 -1.54 -8.92
N ILE A 140 9.28 -2.79 -8.74
CA ILE A 140 7.88 -3.17 -8.53
C ILE A 140 7.80 -3.89 -7.19
N ALA A 141 7.09 -3.30 -6.22
CA ALA A 141 6.71 -3.99 -5.00
C ALA A 141 5.39 -4.71 -5.25
N SER A 142 5.31 -5.99 -4.88
CA SER A 142 4.03 -6.72 -4.80
C SER A 142 3.77 -7.05 -3.34
N MET A 143 2.56 -6.78 -2.86
CA MET A 143 2.20 -6.85 -1.44
C MET A 143 0.75 -7.34 -1.30
N CYS A 144 0.39 -7.78 -0.09
CA CYS A 144 -1.02 -8.01 0.25
C CYS A 144 -1.79 -6.68 0.28
N LEU A 145 -3.12 -6.75 0.38
CA LEU A 145 -3.94 -5.55 0.58
C LEU A 145 -3.45 -4.72 1.78
N PRO A 146 -3.41 -3.38 1.65
CA PRO A 146 -3.08 -2.50 2.76
C PRO A 146 -4.07 -2.67 3.91
N ALA A 147 -3.61 -2.46 5.14
CA ALA A 147 -4.47 -2.57 6.33
C ALA A 147 -5.73 -1.68 6.22
N VAL A 148 -5.57 -0.51 5.60
CA VAL A 148 -6.66 0.42 5.28
C VAL A 148 -6.46 0.88 3.84
N TYR A 149 -7.51 0.82 3.02
CA TYR A 149 -7.44 1.30 1.65
C TYR A 149 -8.77 1.89 1.17
N VAL A 150 -8.69 2.56 0.02
CA VAL A 150 -9.81 3.13 -0.70
C VAL A 150 -9.62 2.88 -2.20
N CYS A 151 -10.72 2.66 -2.92
CA CYS A 151 -10.73 2.48 -4.38
C CYS A 151 -11.31 3.75 -5.03
N PRO A 152 -10.48 4.63 -5.64
CA PRO A 152 -10.93 5.87 -6.29
C PRO A 152 -12.15 5.71 -7.21
N GLN A 153 -12.12 4.70 -8.09
CA GLN A 153 -13.21 4.40 -9.02
C GLN A 153 -14.53 4.08 -8.32
N ILE A 154 -14.50 3.47 -7.13
CA ILE A 154 -15.72 3.21 -6.34
C ILE A 154 -16.14 4.49 -5.62
N VAL A 155 -15.20 5.19 -4.99
CA VAL A 155 -15.51 6.34 -4.14
C VAL A 155 -16.12 7.50 -4.89
N ARG A 156 -15.76 7.72 -6.17
CA ARG A 156 -16.41 8.76 -6.98
C ARG A 156 -17.93 8.59 -7.10
N HIS A 157 -18.45 7.36 -6.95
CA HIS A 157 -19.88 7.04 -6.99
C HIS A 157 -20.54 7.06 -5.60
N ILE A 158 -19.73 7.09 -4.54
CA ILE A 158 -20.21 7.09 -3.15
C ILE A 158 -20.08 8.49 -2.54
N ASP A 159 -18.86 9.00 -2.39
CA ASP A 159 -18.56 10.33 -1.84
C ASP A 159 -18.58 11.42 -2.92
N ILE A 160 -19.69 11.50 -3.65
CA ILE A 160 -19.89 12.44 -4.77
C ILE A 160 -19.61 13.88 -4.31
N GLU A 161 -20.05 14.23 -3.10
CA GLU A 161 -19.90 15.57 -2.55
C GLU A 161 -18.43 16.02 -2.40
N GLN A 162 -17.51 15.12 -2.04
CA GLN A 162 -16.08 15.46 -2.00
C GLN A 162 -15.52 15.73 -3.41
N PHE A 163 -15.93 14.94 -4.40
CA PHE A 163 -15.49 15.10 -5.79
C PHE A 163 -16.05 16.38 -6.41
N GLU A 164 -17.33 16.69 -6.20
CA GLU A 164 -17.95 17.94 -6.62
C GLU A 164 -17.27 19.15 -5.98
N TYR A 165 -16.95 19.07 -4.69
CA TYR A 165 -16.23 20.13 -4.00
C TYR A 165 -14.86 20.38 -4.65
N PHE A 166 -14.08 19.32 -4.90
CA PHE A 166 -12.76 19.48 -5.51
C PHE A 166 -12.85 19.94 -6.97
N GLN A 167 -13.83 19.48 -7.74
CA GLN A 167 -14.06 19.97 -9.11
C GLN A 167 -14.32 21.48 -9.14
N LYS A 168 -15.05 22.03 -8.15
CA LYS A 168 -15.27 23.48 -8.01
C LYS A 168 -13.97 24.22 -7.67
N VAL A 169 -13.11 23.64 -6.83
CA VAL A 169 -11.78 24.21 -6.55
C VAL A 169 -10.96 24.28 -7.84
N LEU A 170 -10.92 23.21 -8.65
CA LEU A 170 -10.22 23.21 -9.93
C LEU A 170 -10.77 24.26 -10.91
N ALA A 171 -12.10 24.40 -10.99
CA ALA A 171 -12.74 25.40 -11.84
C ALA A 171 -12.33 26.82 -11.42
N ALA A 172 -12.34 27.12 -10.12
CA ALA A 172 -11.90 28.42 -9.60
C ALA A 172 -10.40 28.68 -9.89
N GLU A 173 -9.53 27.67 -9.81
CA GLU A 173 -8.12 27.83 -10.18
C GLU A 173 -7.93 28.20 -11.66
N VAL A 174 -8.76 27.67 -12.55
CA VAL A 174 -8.75 28.03 -13.98
C VAL A 174 -9.27 29.45 -14.19
N GLU A 175 -10.37 29.83 -13.53
CA GLU A 175 -10.92 31.19 -13.59
C GLU A 175 -9.92 32.25 -13.10
N MET A 176 -9.14 31.92 -12.06
CA MET A 176 -8.08 32.79 -11.53
C MET A 176 -6.81 32.82 -12.40
N GLY A 177 -6.74 32.04 -13.49
CA GLY A 177 -5.57 31.95 -14.35
C GLY A 177 -4.40 31.16 -13.75
N ASN A 178 -4.59 30.49 -12.62
CA ASN A 178 -3.58 29.62 -12.01
C ASN A 178 -3.40 28.30 -12.77
N ARG A 179 -4.36 27.96 -13.64
CA ARG A 179 -4.32 26.80 -14.53
C ARG A 179 -4.89 27.13 -15.90
N THR A 180 -4.37 26.45 -16.92
CA THR A 180 -4.79 26.60 -18.31
C THR A 180 -5.85 25.60 -18.75
N ARG A 181 -6.03 24.49 -18.01
CA ARG A 181 -6.97 23.42 -18.36
C ARG A 181 -7.75 22.97 -17.14
N LEU A 182 -9.05 22.78 -17.34
CA LEU A 182 -9.93 22.12 -16.38
C LEU A 182 -9.93 20.62 -16.68
N GLU A 183 -9.29 19.84 -15.81
CA GLU A 183 -9.44 18.39 -15.83
C GLU A 183 -10.69 18.00 -15.03
N ASN A 184 -11.38 16.98 -15.51
CA ASN A 184 -12.55 16.45 -14.82
C ASN A 184 -12.13 15.35 -13.85
N ILE A 185 -12.25 15.63 -12.54
CA ILE A 185 -11.84 14.67 -11.51
C ILE A 185 -12.66 13.39 -11.53
N PHE A 186 -13.91 13.45 -11.99
CA PHE A 186 -14.74 12.26 -12.14
C PHE A 186 -14.21 11.35 -13.25
N ASP A 187 -13.74 11.90 -14.36
CA ASP A 187 -13.19 11.12 -15.47
C ASP A 187 -11.84 10.52 -15.08
N LEU A 188 -10.99 11.29 -14.39
CA LEU A 188 -9.73 10.80 -13.84
C LEU A 188 -9.95 9.63 -12.87
N ALA A 189 -10.97 9.73 -12.00
CA ALA A 189 -11.28 8.66 -11.06
C ALA A 189 -11.92 7.43 -11.73
N GLU A 190 -12.70 7.61 -12.80
CA GLU A 190 -13.31 6.49 -13.53
C GLU A 190 -12.25 5.62 -14.23
N GLY A 191 -11.22 6.24 -14.80
CA GLY A 191 -10.07 5.54 -15.38
C GLY A 191 -9.10 4.97 -14.35
N ASN A 192 -9.31 5.22 -13.06
CA ASN A 192 -8.36 4.88 -12.00
C ASN A 192 -8.81 3.63 -11.22
N ASN A 193 -8.40 2.46 -11.71
CA ASN A 193 -8.61 1.17 -11.06
C ASN A 193 -7.65 0.89 -9.88
N GLU A 194 -6.91 1.89 -9.40
CA GLU A 194 -5.94 1.73 -8.33
C GLU A 194 -6.60 1.43 -6.98
N THR A 195 -5.79 0.84 -6.11
CA THR A 195 -6.04 0.78 -4.67
C THR A 195 -5.17 1.86 -4.01
N THR A 196 -5.77 2.81 -3.31
CA THR A 196 -4.99 3.78 -2.54
C THR A 196 -4.91 3.33 -1.10
N ALA A 197 -3.70 2.98 -0.64
CA ALA A 197 -3.43 2.67 0.76
C ALA A 197 -3.55 3.95 1.62
N ILE A 198 -4.20 3.83 2.77
CA ILE A 198 -4.27 4.90 3.77
C ILE A 198 -3.26 4.56 4.87
N LEU A 199 -2.22 5.38 4.95
CA LEU A 199 -1.04 5.17 5.80
C LEU A 199 -1.22 5.73 7.22
N GLY A 200 -2.30 6.45 7.47
CA GLY A 200 -2.64 7.07 8.75
C GLY A 200 -3.77 8.10 8.59
N ALA A 201 -4.35 8.56 9.69
CA ALA A 201 -5.33 9.65 9.68
C ALA A 201 -4.75 10.97 10.21
N THR A 202 -3.76 10.89 11.10
CA THR A 202 -3.06 12.01 11.73
C THR A 202 -1.56 11.87 11.53
N GLY A 203 -0.78 12.85 11.98
CA GLY A 203 0.68 12.79 11.92
C GLY A 203 1.32 11.76 12.85
N ASP A 204 0.57 11.26 13.83
CA ASP A 204 1.04 10.30 14.82
C ASP A 204 0.65 8.85 14.47
N ASP A 205 -0.28 8.68 13.52
CA ASP A 205 -0.70 7.36 13.04
C ASP A 205 0.34 6.77 12.08
N ASP A 206 0.54 5.45 12.15
CA ASP A 206 1.39 4.71 11.23
C ASP A 206 0.78 3.35 10.90
N TRP A 207 0.08 3.29 9.76
CA TRP A 207 -0.57 2.10 9.23
C TRP A 207 0.14 1.59 7.97
N ARG A 208 1.39 2.04 7.74
CA ARG A 208 2.15 1.74 6.54
C ARG A 208 2.39 0.24 6.41
N PRO A 209 2.30 -0.31 5.18
CA PRO A 209 2.70 -1.70 4.95
C PRO A 209 4.15 -1.92 5.36
N LEU A 210 4.38 -2.99 6.13
CA LEU A 210 5.68 -3.42 6.59
C LEU A 210 6.39 -4.22 5.49
N PHE A 211 7.66 -3.92 5.25
CA PHE A 211 8.45 -4.66 4.28
C PHE A 211 8.52 -6.14 4.62
N ASP A 212 8.79 -6.44 5.89
CA ASP A 212 9.15 -7.79 6.31
C ASP A 212 7.95 -8.75 6.33
N THR A 213 6.72 -8.25 6.38
CA THR A 213 5.52 -9.09 6.46
C THR A 213 4.53 -8.86 5.32
N ASP A 214 4.37 -7.63 4.84
CA ASP A 214 3.29 -7.29 3.92
C ASP A 214 3.73 -7.32 2.46
N ILE A 215 5.03 -7.13 2.19
CA ILE A 215 5.58 -7.26 0.84
C ILE A 215 5.85 -8.73 0.55
N HIS A 216 5.23 -9.24 -0.53
CA HIS A 216 5.52 -10.56 -1.08
C HIS A 216 6.86 -10.58 -1.81
N SER A 217 7.10 -9.60 -2.68
CA SER A 217 8.31 -9.56 -3.49
C SER A 217 8.64 -8.16 -3.96
N LEU A 218 9.94 -7.91 -4.17
CA LEU A 218 10.44 -6.75 -4.88
C LEU A 218 11.16 -7.19 -6.16
N MET A 219 10.67 -6.68 -7.28
CA MET A 219 11.27 -6.91 -8.58
C MET A 219 12.00 -5.64 -9.02
N ILE A 220 13.33 -5.73 -9.14
CA ILE A 220 14.15 -4.72 -9.78
C ILE A 220 14.05 -4.95 -11.28
N VAL A 221 13.66 -3.92 -12.03
CA VAL A 221 13.51 -3.99 -13.48
C VAL A 221 14.50 -3.02 -14.13
N GLN A 222 15.23 -3.52 -15.10
CA GLN A 222 16.19 -2.76 -15.89
C GLN A 222 15.85 -2.94 -17.37
N ALA A 223 15.51 -1.84 -18.04
CA ALA A 223 15.25 -1.81 -19.47
C ALA A 223 16.34 -1.02 -20.18
N ALA A 224 16.79 -1.52 -21.34
CA ALA A 224 17.57 -0.72 -22.26
C ALA A 224 16.74 0.50 -22.72
N GLY A 225 17.36 1.66 -22.86
CA GLY A 225 16.69 2.84 -23.41
C GLY A 225 16.34 2.65 -24.89
N ARG A 226 15.65 3.62 -25.49
CA ARG A 226 15.43 3.66 -26.93
C ARG A 226 16.71 4.11 -27.63
N ILE A 227 17.26 3.28 -28.52
CA ILE A 227 18.38 3.67 -29.38
C ILE A 227 17.84 4.67 -30.41
N TRP A 228 18.54 5.79 -30.60
CA TRP A 228 18.12 6.94 -31.43
C TRP A 228 17.95 6.65 -32.95
N SER A 229 18.03 5.40 -33.40
CA SER A 229 17.86 5.00 -34.81
C SER A 229 16.62 4.13 -34.98
N GLY A 230 15.46 4.76 -35.17
CA GLY A 230 14.17 4.07 -35.32
C GLY A 230 13.57 3.65 -33.98
N PHE A 231 12.25 3.78 -33.84
CA PHE A 231 11.48 3.56 -32.60
C PHE A 231 11.46 2.08 -32.13
N ALA A 232 12.61 1.47 -31.84
CA ALA A 232 12.68 0.15 -31.24
C ALA A 232 12.44 0.27 -29.72
N LYS A 233 11.28 -0.22 -29.26
CA LYS A 233 11.01 -0.45 -27.83
C LYS A 233 12.00 -1.52 -27.36
N ALA A 234 12.51 -1.43 -26.13
CA ALA A 234 13.29 -2.53 -25.57
C ALA A 234 12.38 -3.76 -25.46
N ASP A 235 12.57 -4.72 -26.37
CA ASP A 235 11.78 -5.95 -26.41
C ASP A 235 12.09 -6.84 -25.21
N GLU A 236 13.31 -6.75 -24.69
CA GLU A 236 13.81 -7.49 -23.54
C GLU A 236 14.16 -6.57 -22.37
N ILE A 237 13.81 -7.02 -21.17
CA ILE A 237 14.14 -6.38 -19.90
C ILE A 237 14.81 -7.39 -18.97
N GLU A 238 15.77 -6.90 -18.20
CA GLU A 238 16.39 -7.67 -17.13
C GLU A 238 15.62 -7.46 -15.84
N THR A 239 15.27 -8.57 -15.19
CA THR A 239 14.53 -8.58 -13.93
C THR A 239 15.31 -9.32 -12.87
N THR A 240 15.37 -8.76 -11.67
CA THR A 240 15.84 -9.45 -10.46
C THR A 240 14.71 -9.40 -9.44
N THR A 241 14.10 -10.53 -9.16
CA THR A 241 13.01 -10.65 -8.18
C THR A 241 13.55 -11.22 -6.89
N ILE A 242 13.33 -10.50 -5.79
CA ILE A 242 13.64 -10.93 -4.43
C ILE A 242 12.30 -11.25 -3.78
N VAL A 243 12.11 -12.52 -3.41
CA VAL A 243 10.89 -12.99 -2.74
C VAL A 243 11.10 -12.92 -1.23
N ASN A 244 10.14 -12.34 -0.52
CA ASN A 244 10.17 -12.26 0.93
C ASN A 244 9.65 -13.58 1.54
N PRO A 245 10.49 -14.36 2.23
CA PRO A 245 10.05 -15.62 2.83
C PRO A 245 9.07 -15.41 4.00
N ASN A 246 9.04 -14.21 4.57
CA ASN A 246 8.22 -13.87 5.73
C ASN A 246 6.89 -13.20 5.34
N PHE A 247 6.56 -13.19 4.05
CA PHE A 247 5.30 -12.64 3.57
C PHE A 247 4.10 -13.32 4.23
N ARG A 248 3.17 -12.51 4.72
CA ARG A 248 1.92 -12.92 5.35
C ARG A 248 0.79 -12.22 4.64
N LYS A 249 -0.07 -13.01 3.98
CA LYS A 249 -1.31 -12.47 3.42
C LYS A 249 -2.20 -12.01 4.58
N ARG A 250 -2.60 -10.74 4.56
CA ARG A 250 -3.38 -10.14 5.64
C ARG A 250 -4.73 -10.84 5.79
N ILE A 251 -5.12 -11.16 7.02
CA ILE A 251 -6.42 -11.80 7.27
C ILE A 251 -7.60 -10.86 7.01
N MET A 252 -7.45 -9.57 7.33
CA MET A 252 -8.48 -8.55 7.15
C MET A 252 -7.89 -7.20 6.75
N SER A 253 -8.52 -6.55 5.77
CA SER A 253 -8.24 -5.17 5.36
C SER A 253 -9.52 -4.32 5.50
N LEU A 254 -9.36 -3.04 5.82
CA LEU A 254 -10.47 -2.10 6.00
C LEU A 254 -10.65 -1.29 4.71
N GLU A 255 -11.77 -1.49 4.02
CA GLU A 255 -12.11 -0.76 2.79
C GLU A 255 -13.01 0.43 3.15
N LEU A 256 -12.56 1.63 2.80
CA LEU A 256 -13.29 2.87 3.02
C LEU A 256 -13.95 3.37 1.74
N PHE A 257 -15.11 4.02 1.91
CA PHE A 257 -15.78 4.73 0.82
C PHE A 257 -15.68 6.26 0.93
N SER A 258 -14.98 6.77 1.94
CA SER A 258 -14.64 8.19 2.08
C SER A 258 -13.47 8.34 3.05
N THR A 259 -12.60 9.30 2.76
CA THR A 259 -11.50 9.71 3.64
C THR A 259 -11.86 10.92 4.51
N ALA A 260 -13.11 11.36 4.48
CA ALA A 260 -13.58 12.47 5.31
C ALA A 260 -13.51 12.13 6.81
N THR A 261 -13.03 13.08 7.61
CA THR A 261 -12.70 12.88 9.03
C THR A 261 -13.85 13.20 10.02
N GLY A 262 -15.09 13.26 9.54
CA GLY A 262 -16.24 13.42 10.44
C GLY A 262 -16.52 14.82 10.96
N LYS A 263 -16.04 15.87 10.30
CA LYS A 263 -16.21 17.25 10.74
C LYS A 263 -17.16 18.01 9.81
N GLY A 264 -18.00 18.87 10.41
CA GLY A 264 -18.86 19.81 9.69
C GLY A 264 -20.36 19.52 9.82
N THR A 265 -21.17 20.55 9.64
CA THR A 265 -22.63 20.50 9.81
C THR A 265 -23.34 19.59 8.81
N MET A 266 -22.73 19.33 7.65
CA MET A 266 -23.28 18.49 6.59
C MET A 266 -22.82 17.03 6.65
N TYR A 267 -21.90 16.68 7.56
CA TYR A 267 -21.25 15.37 7.57
C TYR A 267 -22.26 14.22 7.68
N GLU A 268 -23.15 14.26 8.67
CA GLU A 268 -24.17 13.22 8.87
C GLU A 268 -25.10 13.07 7.66
N LYS A 269 -25.46 14.19 7.02
CA LYS A 269 -26.28 14.18 5.80
C LYS A 269 -25.54 13.50 4.64
N TYR A 270 -24.26 13.78 4.47
CA TYR A 270 -23.45 13.16 3.41
C TYR A 270 -23.21 11.68 3.69
N ILE A 271 -22.95 11.30 4.94
CA ILE A 271 -22.84 9.89 5.35
C ILE A 271 -24.14 9.13 5.08
N ALA A 272 -25.31 9.71 5.36
CA ALA A 272 -26.58 9.08 5.05
C ALA A 272 -26.73 8.78 3.54
N LYS A 273 -26.41 9.75 2.68
CA LYS A 273 -26.41 9.56 1.22
C LYS A 273 -25.39 8.53 0.76
N MET A 274 -24.19 8.54 1.33
CA MET A 274 -23.14 7.56 1.00
C MET A 274 -23.60 6.13 1.35
N ASN A 275 -24.28 5.95 2.49
CA ASN A 275 -24.88 4.67 2.85
C ASN A 275 -25.96 4.23 1.86
N GLU A 276 -26.85 5.14 1.46
CA GLU A 276 -27.88 4.87 0.45
C GLU A 276 -27.27 4.44 -0.88
N ARG A 277 -26.26 5.16 -1.37
CA ARG A 277 -25.54 4.82 -2.61
C ARG A 277 -24.81 3.48 -2.50
N ALA A 278 -24.11 3.23 -1.39
CA ALA A 278 -23.38 1.98 -1.16
C ALA A 278 -24.32 0.77 -1.11
N LEU A 279 -25.52 0.92 -0.50
CA LEU A 279 -26.58 -0.08 -0.52
C LEU A 279 -27.12 -0.28 -1.94
N GLY A 280 -27.42 0.80 -2.65
CA GLY A 280 -27.96 0.76 -4.02
C GLY A 280 -27.01 0.12 -5.03
N LEU A 281 -25.70 0.22 -4.80
CA LEU A 281 -24.66 -0.40 -5.62
C LEU A 281 -24.25 -1.80 -5.13
N GLY A 282 -24.88 -2.33 -4.08
CA GLY A 282 -24.58 -3.66 -3.54
C GLY A 282 -23.18 -3.78 -2.92
N LEU A 283 -22.58 -2.66 -2.50
CA LEU A 283 -21.25 -2.64 -1.88
C LEU A 283 -21.30 -3.00 -0.38
N ILE A 284 -22.47 -2.85 0.23
CA ILE A 284 -22.75 -3.23 1.62
C ILE A 284 -24.12 -3.92 1.71
N ASP A 285 -24.27 -4.79 2.70
CA ASP A 285 -25.51 -5.55 2.91
C ASP A 285 -26.66 -4.71 3.49
N GLN A 286 -27.89 -5.20 3.30
CA GLN A 286 -29.05 -4.66 4.00
C GLN A 286 -28.87 -4.71 5.52
N GLY A 287 -29.28 -3.65 6.21
CA GLY A 287 -29.07 -3.51 7.66
C GLY A 287 -27.65 -3.08 8.08
N SER A 288 -26.74 -2.94 7.12
CA SER A 288 -25.39 -2.43 7.34
C SER A 288 -25.26 -0.93 7.03
N ARG A 289 -24.11 -0.39 7.38
CA ARG A 289 -23.61 0.94 7.04
C ARG A 289 -22.16 0.83 6.58
N ILE A 290 -21.68 1.84 5.87
CA ILE A 290 -20.27 1.97 5.51
C ILE A 290 -19.40 2.16 6.76
N LEU A 291 -18.14 1.73 6.67
CA LEU A 291 -17.09 2.16 7.59
C LEU A 291 -16.74 3.63 7.34
N THR A 292 -16.50 4.35 8.44
CA THR A 292 -16.02 5.74 8.41
C THR A 292 -14.56 5.81 8.82
N MET A 293 -13.87 6.92 8.52
CA MET A 293 -12.51 7.16 9.05
C MET A 293 -12.45 7.08 10.57
N ALA A 294 -13.50 7.50 11.28
CA ALA A 294 -13.54 7.40 12.74
C ALA A 294 -13.57 5.95 13.24
N ASP A 295 -14.32 5.08 12.55
CA ASP A 295 -14.35 3.64 12.84
C ASP A 295 -12.97 3.01 12.62
N VAL A 296 -12.31 3.36 11.51
CA VAL A 296 -10.98 2.87 11.18
C VAL A 296 -9.94 3.33 12.21
N ILE A 297 -9.95 4.61 12.58
CA ILE A 297 -9.06 5.14 13.62
C ILE A 297 -9.28 4.38 14.94
N TYR A 298 -10.53 4.08 15.29
CA TYR A 298 -10.85 3.32 16.50
C TYR A 298 -10.30 1.89 16.45
N LEU A 299 -10.53 1.18 15.34
CA LEU A 299 -10.01 -0.18 15.12
C LEU A 299 -8.47 -0.19 15.13
N MET A 300 -7.84 0.68 14.36
CA MET A 300 -6.37 0.74 14.24
C MET A 300 -5.68 1.20 15.54
N ASN A 301 -6.39 1.85 16.47
CA ASN A 301 -5.89 2.15 17.81
C ASN A 301 -6.23 1.10 18.86
N SER A 302 -7.09 0.12 18.52
CA SER A 302 -7.39 -1.00 19.41
C SER A 302 -6.24 -2.01 19.40
N LYS A 303 -5.59 -2.17 20.56
CA LYS A 303 -4.56 -3.18 20.76
C LYS A 303 -5.10 -4.59 20.50
N GLU A 304 -6.33 -4.85 20.95
CA GLU A 304 -6.98 -6.15 20.81
C GLU A 304 -7.16 -6.51 19.33
N TYR A 305 -7.76 -5.61 18.55
CA TYR A 305 -7.93 -5.80 17.11
C TYR A 305 -6.59 -6.04 16.41
N ARG A 306 -5.58 -5.21 16.70
CA ARG A 306 -4.25 -5.33 16.08
C ARG A 306 -3.57 -6.65 16.40
N VAL A 307 -3.59 -7.07 17.66
CA VAL A 307 -3.03 -8.37 18.07
C VAL A 307 -3.73 -9.51 17.34
N THR A 308 -5.06 -9.48 17.23
CA THR A 308 -5.81 -10.52 16.49
C THR A 308 -5.44 -10.55 15.02
N VAL A 309 -5.38 -9.39 14.34
CA VAL A 309 -4.99 -9.30 12.93
C VAL A 309 -3.56 -9.80 12.71
N ASP A 310 -2.63 -9.51 13.62
CA ASP A 310 -1.23 -9.93 13.50
C ASP A 310 -1.02 -11.41 13.85
N THR A 311 -1.95 -12.03 14.59
CA THR A 311 -1.92 -13.45 14.97
C THR A 311 -2.29 -14.38 13.82
N PHE A 312 -3.07 -13.91 12.85
CA PHE A 312 -3.58 -14.75 11.76
C PHE A 312 -3.17 -14.23 10.38
N LYS A 313 -2.90 -15.15 9.46
CA LYS A 313 -2.78 -14.87 8.02
C LYS A 313 -3.94 -15.52 7.28
N ALA A 314 -4.34 -14.94 6.15
CA ALA A 314 -5.29 -15.56 5.23
C ALA A 314 -4.60 -16.65 4.40
N THR A 315 -5.25 -17.80 4.25
CA THR A 315 -4.86 -18.85 3.29
C THR A 315 -5.67 -18.79 2.00
N GLY A 316 -6.87 -18.20 2.06
CA GLY A 316 -7.72 -17.86 0.91
C GLY A 316 -7.83 -16.36 0.71
N GLU A 317 -9.04 -15.81 0.52
CA GLU A 317 -9.24 -14.37 0.28
C GLU A 317 -9.07 -13.53 1.56
N THR A 318 -8.47 -12.34 1.41
CA THR A 318 -8.40 -11.37 2.52
C THR A 318 -9.80 -10.80 2.76
N ILE A 319 -10.23 -10.75 4.03
CA ILE A 319 -11.52 -10.16 4.37
C ILE A 319 -11.44 -8.65 4.14
N ALA A 320 -12.14 -8.14 3.13
CA ALA A 320 -12.35 -6.71 2.96
C ALA A 320 -13.56 -6.27 3.79
N LEU A 321 -13.32 -5.73 4.99
CA LEU A 321 -14.38 -5.17 5.82
C LEU A 321 -14.77 -3.80 5.27
N LYS A 322 -15.91 -3.70 4.59
CA LYS A 322 -16.41 -2.49 3.92
C LYS A 322 -17.57 -1.84 4.65
N GLY A 323 -18.32 -2.64 5.40
CA GLY A 323 -19.49 -2.23 6.15
C GLY A 323 -19.69 -3.05 7.41
N VAL A 324 -20.49 -2.50 8.31
CA VAL A 324 -20.83 -3.08 9.61
C VAL A 324 -22.30 -2.85 9.91
N PRO A 325 -22.93 -3.61 10.82
CA PRO A 325 -24.33 -3.37 11.19
C PRO A 325 -24.58 -1.93 11.63
N LYS A 326 -25.74 -1.36 11.28
CA LYS A 326 -26.05 0.07 11.50
C LYS A 326 -25.82 0.57 12.93
N GLY A 327 -26.05 -0.27 13.94
CA GLY A 327 -25.87 0.07 15.36
C GLY A 327 -24.43 -0.04 15.87
N VAL A 328 -23.58 -0.85 15.23
CA VAL A 328 -22.26 -1.21 15.76
C VAL A 328 -21.30 -0.02 15.73
N ARG A 329 -20.75 0.37 16.89
CA ARG A 329 -19.78 1.45 17.08
C ARG A 329 -18.80 1.13 18.21
N GLY A 330 -17.67 1.84 18.26
CA GLY A 330 -16.75 1.80 19.39
C GLY A 330 -16.30 0.38 19.73
N ARG A 331 -16.50 -0.07 20.97
CA ARG A 331 -16.08 -1.41 21.39
C ARG A 331 -16.76 -2.54 20.61
N GLU A 332 -18.05 -2.41 20.34
CA GLU A 332 -18.80 -3.42 19.56
C GLU A 332 -18.22 -3.59 18.14
N LEU A 333 -17.61 -2.53 17.59
CA LEU A 333 -16.94 -2.58 16.29
C LEU A 333 -15.69 -3.47 16.35
N VAL A 334 -14.91 -3.40 17.43
CA VAL A 334 -13.74 -4.25 17.65
C VAL A 334 -14.18 -5.70 17.77
N GLU A 335 -15.19 -5.96 18.60
CA GLU A 335 -15.74 -7.31 18.82
C GLU A 335 -16.30 -7.90 17.51
N PHE A 336 -17.02 -7.09 16.73
CA PHE A 336 -17.51 -7.49 15.41
C PHE A 336 -16.38 -7.85 14.45
N ALA A 337 -15.35 -6.99 14.33
CA ALA A 337 -14.23 -7.23 13.43
C ALA A 337 -13.45 -8.50 13.83
N ILE A 338 -13.21 -8.70 15.14
CA ILE A 338 -12.57 -9.90 15.66
C ILE A 338 -13.42 -11.14 15.37
N ALA A 339 -14.73 -11.10 15.62
CA ALA A 339 -15.62 -12.21 15.32
C ALA A 339 -15.53 -12.60 13.83
N ARG A 340 -15.52 -11.63 12.90
CA ARG A 340 -15.34 -11.89 11.47
C ARG A 340 -14.01 -12.56 11.14
N ILE A 341 -12.93 -12.22 11.84
CA ILE A 341 -11.64 -12.92 11.72
C ILE A 341 -11.77 -14.34 12.25
N MET A 342 -12.34 -14.52 13.45
CA MET A 342 -12.46 -15.81 14.12
C MET A 342 -13.38 -16.78 13.38
N ASP A 343 -14.39 -16.28 12.67
CA ASP A 343 -15.32 -17.06 11.86
C ASP A 343 -14.76 -17.40 10.48
N CYS A 344 -13.63 -16.80 10.08
CA CYS A 344 -13.02 -17.07 8.78
C CYS A 344 -12.47 -18.51 8.75
N PRO A 345 -12.95 -19.39 7.85
CA PRO A 345 -12.44 -20.76 7.74
C PRO A 345 -11.05 -20.80 7.11
N GLU A 346 -10.70 -19.81 6.29
CA GLU A 346 -9.44 -19.70 5.55
C GLU A 346 -8.40 -18.85 6.31
N LYS A 347 -8.31 -19.06 7.62
CA LYS A 347 -7.30 -18.43 8.49
C LYS A 347 -6.30 -19.47 8.99
N GLU A 348 -5.05 -19.06 9.10
CA GLU A 348 -3.98 -19.85 9.71
C GLU A 348 -3.28 -18.99 10.76
N GLN A 349 -2.97 -19.58 11.91
CA GLN A 349 -2.18 -18.89 12.91
C GLN A 349 -0.76 -18.67 12.37
N VAL A 350 -0.25 -17.46 12.54
CA VAL A 350 1.13 -17.16 12.20
C VAL A 350 2.03 -17.89 13.19
N SER A 351 2.79 -18.86 12.70
CA SER A 351 3.89 -19.43 13.48
C SER A 351 4.93 -18.33 13.69
N GLU A 352 5.27 -18.07 14.96
CA GLU A 352 6.52 -17.37 15.24
C GLU A 352 7.64 -18.20 14.61
N ILE A 353 8.51 -17.55 13.86
CA ILE A 353 9.79 -18.15 13.52
C ILE A 353 10.57 -18.11 14.83
N ILE A 354 10.33 -19.10 15.69
CA ILE A 354 11.11 -19.32 16.90
C ILE A 354 12.48 -19.75 16.41
N ASP A 355 13.49 -18.94 16.71
CA ASP A 355 14.86 -19.34 16.54
C ASP A 355 15.17 -20.37 17.63
N ASP A 356 15.13 -21.66 17.27
CA ASP A 356 15.40 -22.79 18.17
C ASP A 356 16.77 -22.68 18.87
N SER A 357 17.65 -21.76 18.44
CA SER A 357 18.91 -21.46 19.11
C SER A 357 18.78 -20.70 20.44
N THR A 358 17.58 -20.20 20.78
CA THR A 358 17.33 -19.60 22.11
C THR A 358 16.89 -20.62 23.17
N LEU A 359 16.59 -21.87 22.80
CA LEU A 359 16.26 -22.94 23.74
C LEU A 359 17.50 -23.62 24.35
N ASP A 360 18.67 -23.50 23.72
CA ASP A 360 19.93 -24.09 24.21
C ASP A 360 20.77 -23.13 25.09
N ALA A 361 20.30 -21.92 25.35
CA ALA A 361 20.97 -20.96 26.25
C ALA A 361 20.46 -21.02 27.71
N SER A 362 19.61 -22.00 28.03
CA SER A 362 19.04 -22.18 29.38
C SER A 362 19.07 -23.63 29.88
N LEU A 363 20.22 -24.29 29.72
CA LEU A 363 20.61 -25.47 30.51
C LEU A 363 22.00 -25.30 31.12
#